data_AF-A0AAF1A4H4-F1
#
_entry.id   AF-A0AAF1A4H4-F1
#
_cell.length_a   1.000
_cell.length_b   1.000
_cell.length_c   1.000
_cell.angle_alpha   90.00
_cell.angle_beta   90.00
_cell.angle_gamma   90.00
#
_symmetry.space_group_name_H-M   'P 1'
#
loop_
_entity.id
_entity.type
_entity.pdbx_description
1 polymer ?
#
loop_
_entity_poly.entity_id
_entity_poly.type
_entity_poly.pdbx_seq_one_letter_code
_entity_poly.pdbx_strand_id
1 'polypeptide(L)'
;MAAFELLYQARRHCSYRTPSHFSPLIRSHFHRLLSSSSSSENPNPNNPSPIQPVSYTPKNPPESSTRLESNNPDGVKADGGLWTREDLRYLKDAPKIAPISYPTRVAPLPEDLPEEEKVKVEGMGDEEMERERRRIEAQKRAAMRRVMNVEEEMVSFPTLINVKSDEKKKKAVYDLKEAIRLVKANAKKRFDETLEAHVVLTPDMRRSDLKLEGTVAVPHGFGKVYRIAVFAEGAAADEAREAGADVVGGLELVENIKSGNVKIDFDKCFSTHAMMPNLRQIAKYLRQLMPDTKKGTVTKDITKAVKEAKRGVPFKKDKTAIVHVGIGKVSFQEEALCENIGAFVHELLRQKPAGLKKSSKYAGYVNTVHLCSTMGPSFPVTIQSLSIAADRHARKYVQ
;
A
#
# COMPACT_ATOMS: atom_id res chain seq x y z
N MET A 1 -40.20 49.66 10.03
CA MET A 1 -41.65 49.64 9.72
C MET A 1 -41.92 50.77 8.75
N ALA A 2 -42.66 50.62 7.65
CA ALA A 2 -43.34 49.44 7.11
C ALA A 2 -43.04 49.31 5.60
N ALA A 3 -42.91 48.07 5.11
CA ALA A 3 -43.83 47.45 4.14
C ALA A 3 -43.57 47.88 2.67
N PHE A 4 -42.96 47.00 1.87
CA PHE A 4 -43.66 45.99 1.06
C PHE A 4 -44.53 46.61 -0.04
N GLU A 5 -43.91 46.90 -1.20
CA GLU A 5 -44.26 46.31 -2.50
C GLU A 5 -43.31 46.83 -3.60
N LEU A 6 -42.48 45.96 -4.16
CA LEU A 6 -42.69 45.44 -5.52
C LEU A 6 -41.64 44.37 -5.82
N LEU A 7 -42.15 43.19 -6.14
CA LEU A 7 -41.37 42.00 -6.51
C LEU A 7 -40.81 42.13 -7.94
N TYR A 8 -39.98 41.15 -8.28
CA TYR A 8 -39.76 40.68 -9.65
C TYR A 8 -38.76 41.46 -10.54
N GLN A 9 -37.46 41.20 -10.33
CA GLN A 9 -36.54 41.06 -11.46
C GLN A 9 -35.45 40.02 -11.20
N ALA A 10 -35.71 38.80 -11.67
CA ALA A 10 -34.71 37.74 -11.76
C ALA A 10 -34.67 37.21 -13.19
N ARG A 11 -33.52 37.37 -13.87
CA ARG A 11 -32.84 36.30 -14.66
C ARG A 11 -31.65 36.81 -15.49
N ARG A 12 -30.50 36.18 -15.23
CA ARG A 12 -29.52 35.67 -16.22
C ARG A 12 -28.84 36.67 -17.16
N HIS A 13 -27.66 37.13 -16.74
CA HIS A 13 -26.57 37.40 -17.69
C HIS A 13 -25.97 36.06 -18.17
N CYS A 14 -26.16 35.75 -19.45
CA CYS A 14 -25.35 34.77 -20.18
C CYS A 14 -24.76 35.48 -21.40
N SER A 15 -23.45 35.71 -21.40
CA SER A 15 -22.77 36.47 -22.46
C SER A 15 -21.99 35.56 -23.42
N TYR A 16 -22.53 35.50 -24.64
CA TYR A 16 -21.89 35.36 -25.94
C TYR A 16 -20.94 34.18 -26.24
N ARG A 17 -21.40 33.42 -27.24
CA ARG A 17 -20.78 32.30 -27.94
C ARG A 17 -20.03 32.84 -29.18
N THR A 18 -18.78 32.45 -29.39
CA THR A 18 -18.03 32.76 -30.62
C THR A 18 -18.32 31.73 -31.72
N PRO A 19 -18.29 32.11 -33.01
CA PRO A 19 -18.64 31.21 -34.12
C PRO A 19 -17.44 30.40 -34.62
N SER A 20 -17.71 29.19 -35.10
CA SER A 20 -16.75 28.33 -35.80
C SER A 20 -17.28 27.98 -37.19
N HIS A 21 -16.60 28.45 -38.23
CA HIS A 21 -16.77 27.99 -39.61
C HIS A 21 -15.39 27.73 -40.21
N PHE A 22 -15.13 26.50 -40.65
CA PHE A 22 -14.74 26.15 -42.02
C PHE A 22 -14.43 24.65 -42.12
N SER A 23 -15.22 23.96 -42.94
CA SER A 23 -14.98 22.63 -43.53
C SER A 23 -14.23 22.81 -44.89
N PRO A 24 -13.84 21.77 -45.68
CA PRO A 24 -14.32 20.40 -45.66
C PRO A 24 -13.30 19.26 -45.92
N LEU A 25 -13.85 18.05 -46.00
CA LEU A 25 -13.23 16.79 -46.44
C LEU A 25 -12.71 16.86 -47.89
N ILE A 26 -11.55 16.26 -48.16
CA ILE A 26 -11.24 15.66 -49.48
C ILE A 26 -10.67 14.26 -49.27
N ARG A 27 -11.17 13.32 -50.08
CA ARG A 27 -10.84 11.89 -50.11
C ARG A 27 -10.42 11.55 -51.54
N SER A 28 -9.18 11.13 -51.75
CA SER A 28 -8.78 10.52 -53.03
C SER A 28 -7.59 9.58 -52.88
N HIS A 29 -7.79 8.34 -53.32
CA HIS A 29 -6.70 7.48 -53.78
C HIS A 29 -6.12 8.06 -55.07
N PHE A 30 -4.83 7.84 -55.34
CA PHE A 30 -4.38 7.53 -56.70
C PHE A 30 -3.21 6.55 -56.70
N HIS A 31 -3.15 5.78 -57.78
CA HIS A 31 -2.23 4.67 -58.05
C HIS A 31 -0.84 5.18 -58.52
N ARG A 32 0.29 4.53 -58.14
CA ARG A 32 1.01 3.45 -58.87
C ARG A 32 1.56 3.89 -60.25
N LEU A 33 2.82 3.60 -60.55
CA LEU A 33 3.37 2.88 -61.73
C LEU A 33 4.92 2.80 -61.58
N LEU A 34 5.48 1.58 -61.54
CA LEU A 34 6.40 0.94 -62.54
C LEU A 34 7.84 1.49 -62.56
N SER A 35 8.95 0.73 -62.43
CA SER A 35 9.30 -0.69 -62.64
C SER A 35 9.69 -1.10 -64.08
N SER A 36 10.95 -1.52 -64.23
CA SER A 36 11.56 -2.40 -65.25
C SER A 36 12.95 -2.82 -64.73
N SER A 37 13.58 -3.95 -65.07
CA SER A 37 13.20 -5.25 -65.66
C SER A 37 14.38 -6.22 -65.35
N SER A 38 14.32 -7.56 -65.45
CA SER A 38 13.36 -8.57 -65.93
C SER A 38 13.30 -9.73 -64.88
N SER A 39 13.01 -11.03 -65.09
CA SER A 39 12.60 -11.87 -66.24
C SER A 39 11.81 -13.10 -65.74
N SER A 40 10.85 -13.55 -66.55
CA SER A 40 10.32 -14.93 -66.69
C SER A 40 9.84 -15.75 -65.46
N GLU A 41 8.57 -16.14 -65.57
CA GLU A 41 7.99 -17.45 -65.18
C GLU A 41 7.58 -17.75 -63.73
N ASN A 42 6.25 -17.91 -63.58
CA ASN A 42 5.57 -18.77 -62.62
C ASN A 42 4.73 -19.76 -63.46
N PRO A 43 4.54 -21.02 -63.04
CA PRO A 43 3.32 -21.26 -62.25
C PRO A 43 3.41 -22.32 -61.13
N ASN A 44 2.51 -22.08 -60.17
CA ASN A 44 1.84 -23.01 -59.24
C ASN A 44 2.57 -23.57 -57.99
N PRO A 45 1.91 -23.52 -56.81
CA PRO A 45 2.43 -24.06 -55.55
C PRO A 45 1.88 -25.46 -55.28
N ASN A 46 2.72 -26.50 -55.43
CA ASN A 46 2.48 -27.81 -54.81
C ASN A 46 3.73 -28.69 -54.92
N ASN A 47 4.55 -28.75 -53.87
CA ASN A 47 5.48 -29.86 -53.68
C ASN A 47 5.83 -30.04 -52.19
N PRO A 48 5.31 -31.09 -51.50
CA PRO A 48 5.71 -31.41 -50.13
C PRO A 48 7.01 -32.22 -50.13
N SER A 49 7.95 -31.88 -49.24
CA SER A 49 9.18 -32.67 -49.05
C SER A 49 8.88 -34.00 -48.32
N PRO A 50 9.58 -35.11 -48.61
CA PRO A 50 9.24 -36.42 -48.05
C PRO A 50 9.70 -36.56 -46.59
N ILE A 51 8.79 -36.93 -45.69
CA ILE A 51 9.11 -37.26 -44.30
C ILE A 51 9.24 -38.79 -44.17
N GLN A 52 10.30 -39.25 -43.51
CA GLN A 52 10.61 -40.67 -43.36
C GLN A 52 9.71 -41.39 -42.34
N PRO A 53 9.45 -42.70 -42.51
CA PRO A 53 8.57 -43.46 -41.64
C PRO A 53 9.22 -43.76 -40.28
N VAL A 54 8.68 -43.17 -39.22
CA VAL A 54 8.95 -43.59 -37.83
C VAL A 54 7.83 -44.53 -37.39
N SER A 55 8.20 -45.77 -37.04
CA SER A 55 7.27 -46.76 -36.50
C SER A 55 6.85 -46.40 -35.07
N TYR A 56 5.54 -46.46 -34.79
CA TYR A 56 4.99 -46.25 -33.46
C TYR A 56 4.46 -47.57 -32.89
N THR A 57 4.74 -47.84 -31.63
CA THR A 57 4.07 -48.90 -30.85
C THR A 57 2.62 -48.51 -30.55
N PRO A 58 1.63 -49.39 -30.73
CA PRO A 58 0.23 -49.04 -30.52
C PRO A 58 -0.09 -48.76 -29.05
N LYS A 59 -0.85 -47.69 -28.80
CA LYS A 59 -1.49 -47.41 -27.51
C LYS A 59 -2.71 -48.31 -27.32
N ASN A 60 -2.86 -48.90 -26.15
CA ASN A 60 -4.13 -49.46 -25.72
C ASN A 60 -5.15 -48.33 -25.46
N PRO A 61 -6.42 -48.47 -25.89
CA PRO A 61 -7.45 -47.45 -25.66
C PRO A 61 -7.99 -47.51 -24.22
N PRO A 62 -8.38 -46.37 -23.62
CA PRO A 62 -9.07 -46.33 -22.33
C PRO A 62 -10.58 -46.56 -22.50
N GLU A 63 -11.19 -47.31 -21.59
CA GLU A 63 -12.65 -47.49 -21.53
C GLU A 63 -13.37 -46.35 -20.78
N SER A 64 -14.69 -46.36 -20.90
CA SER A 64 -15.62 -45.24 -20.79
C SER A 64 -15.93 -44.68 -19.39
N SER A 65 -16.17 -43.37 -19.39
CA SER A 65 -17.15 -42.57 -18.61
C SER A 65 -18.08 -43.30 -17.59
N THR A 66 -18.44 -42.74 -16.44
CA THR A 66 -19.02 -41.40 -16.20
C THR A 66 -19.00 -41.04 -14.69
N ARG A 67 -18.76 -39.76 -14.33
CA ARG A 67 -19.60 -39.07 -13.33
C ARG A 67 -19.39 -37.54 -13.29
N LEU A 68 -20.53 -36.88 -13.42
CA LEU A 68 -20.90 -35.46 -13.22
C LEU A 68 -19.98 -34.59 -12.35
N GLU A 69 -19.78 -33.36 -12.83
CA GLU A 69 -19.29 -32.22 -12.05
C GLU A 69 -20.27 -31.82 -10.94
N SER A 70 -19.75 -31.25 -9.85
CA SER A 70 -20.49 -30.26 -9.06
C SER A 70 -19.55 -29.14 -8.66
N ASN A 71 -19.93 -27.90 -8.98
CA ASN A 71 -19.18 -26.71 -8.62
C ASN A 71 -19.43 -26.36 -7.15
N ASN A 72 -18.39 -26.01 -6.41
CA ASN A 72 -18.45 -24.83 -5.55
C ASN A 72 -17.04 -24.31 -5.21
N PRO A 73 -16.90 -22.99 -4.93
CA PRO A 73 -15.60 -22.35 -4.82
C PRO A 73 -15.10 -22.31 -3.37
N ASP A 74 -13.83 -22.65 -3.16
CA ASP A 74 -12.93 -21.79 -2.38
C ASP A 74 -11.47 -22.17 -2.65
N GLY A 75 -10.68 -21.18 -3.06
CA GLY A 75 -9.34 -21.41 -3.58
C GLY A 75 -8.28 -21.42 -2.48
N VAL A 76 -7.89 -22.60 -2.01
CA VAL A 76 -6.60 -22.80 -1.33
C VAL A 76 -5.80 -23.85 -2.10
N LYS A 77 -4.74 -23.42 -2.78
CA LYS A 77 -3.73 -24.34 -3.32
C LYS A 77 -2.96 -24.94 -2.14
N ALA A 78 -3.21 -26.21 -1.84
CA ALA A 78 -2.31 -26.97 -0.99
C ALA A 78 -1.05 -27.30 -1.79
N ASP A 79 0.08 -26.69 -1.42
CA ASP A 79 1.37 -27.07 -1.97
C ASP A 79 1.68 -28.52 -1.61
N GLY A 80 2.16 -29.30 -2.59
CA GLY A 80 2.52 -30.71 -2.43
C GLY A 80 3.81 -30.89 -1.64
N GLY A 81 3.80 -30.54 -0.36
CA GLY A 81 4.88 -30.85 0.58
C GLY A 81 4.97 -32.34 0.84
N LEU A 82 6.17 -32.92 0.71
CA LEU A 82 6.44 -34.26 1.24
C LEU A 82 6.19 -34.25 2.76
N TRP A 83 5.36 -35.18 3.23
CA TRP A 83 4.97 -35.26 4.63
C TRP A 83 6.19 -35.40 5.54
N THR A 84 6.20 -34.65 6.64
CA THR A 84 7.32 -34.67 7.57
C THR A 84 7.34 -35.97 8.38
N ARG A 85 8.47 -36.22 9.07
CA ARG A 85 8.64 -37.41 9.90
C ARG A 85 7.70 -37.36 11.12
N GLU A 86 7.34 -36.17 11.57
CA GLU A 86 6.35 -35.89 12.60
C GLU A 86 4.93 -36.22 12.11
N ASP A 87 4.55 -35.79 10.90
CA ASP A 87 3.22 -36.06 10.30
C ASP A 87 2.99 -37.57 10.13
N LEU A 88 4.01 -38.29 9.63
CA LEU A 88 3.99 -39.75 9.47
C LEU A 88 3.90 -40.50 10.81
N ARG A 89 4.37 -39.91 11.92
CA ARG A 89 4.16 -40.48 13.26
C ARG A 89 2.71 -40.30 13.70
N TYR A 90 2.14 -39.10 13.52
CA TYR A 90 0.75 -38.83 13.86
C TYR A 90 -0.26 -39.73 13.13
N LEU A 91 -0.06 -39.99 11.83
CA LEU A 91 -0.91 -40.94 11.09
C LEU A 91 -0.71 -42.40 11.51
N LYS A 92 0.46 -42.78 12.04
CA LYS A 92 0.74 -44.14 12.49
C LYS A 92 0.10 -44.45 13.85
N ASP A 93 0.01 -43.44 14.70
CA ASP A 93 -0.53 -43.54 16.07
C ASP A 93 -2.06 -43.26 16.12
N ALA A 94 -2.69 -42.96 14.97
CA ALA A 94 -4.13 -42.81 14.86
C ALA A 94 -4.86 -44.16 15.07
N PRO A 95 -5.88 -44.23 15.95
CA PRO A 95 -6.59 -45.48 16.21
C PRO A 95 -7.36 -45.92 14.96
N LYS A 96 -7.11 -47.15 14.50
CA LYS A 96 -7.87 -47.78 13.41
C LYS A 96 -9.30 -48.04 13.87
N ILE A 97 -10.22 -47.17 13.46
CA ILE A 97 -11.66 -47.33 13.72
C ILE A 97 -12.15 -48.56 12.96
N ALA A 98 -12.42 -49.65 13.68
CA ALA A 98 -13.12 -50.80 13.12
C ALA A 98 -14.58 -50.39 12.79
N PRO A 99 -15.17 -50.87 11.67
CA PRO A 99 -16.57 -50.59 11.38
C PRO A 99 -17.45 -51.25 12.45
N ILE A 100 -18.11 -50.43 13.27
CA ILE A 100 -19.03 -50.88 14.30
C ILE A 100 -20.33 -51.31 13.62
N SER A 101 -20.55 -52.62 13.50
CA SER A 101 -21.86 -53.16 13.13
C SER A 101 -22.78 -53.13 14.35
N TYR A 102 -23.90 -52.43 14.23
CA TYR A 102 -24.95 -52.46 15.23
C TYR A 102 -25.81 -53.72 15.02
N PRO A 103 -26.24 -54.43 16.08
CA PRO A 103 -27.25 -55.46 15.94
C PRO A 103 -28.56 -54.83 15.47
N THR A 104 -29.23 -55.46 14.51
CA THR A 104 -30.46 -54.98 13.88
C THR A 104 -31.60 -54.91 14.90
N ARG A 105 -31.75 -53.78 15.59
CA ARG A 105 -32.86 -53.50 16.51
C ARG A 105 -34.12 -53.09 15.75
N VAL A 106 -34.55 -53.93 14.82
CA VAL A 106 -35.87 -53.87 14.21
C VAL A 106 -36.68 -54.96 14.89
N ALA A 107 -37.77 -54.60 15.56
CA ALA A 107 -38.68 -55.59 16.11
C ALA A 107 -39.27 -56.42 14.95
N PRO A 108 -39.44 -57.74 15.09
CA PRO A 108 -40.07 -58.56 14.06
C PRO A 108 -41.46 -58.01 13.74
N LEU A 109 -41.87 -58.11 12.47
CA LEU A 109 -43.17 -57.60 12.06
C LEU A 109 -44.28 -58.49 12.66
N PRO A 110 -45.51 -57.97 12.89
CA PRO A 110 -46.58 -58.74 13.54
C PRO A 110 -46.96 -60.05 12.82
N GLU A 111 -46.57 -60.18 11.55
CA GLU A 111 -46.77 -61.36 10.71
C GLU A 111 -45.82 -62.50 11.09
N ASP A 112 -44.60 -62.20 11.56
CA ASP A 112 -43.51 -63.14 11.87
C ASP A 112 -43.67 -63.85 13.24
N LEU A 113 -44.67 -63.48 14.04
CA LEU A 113 -44.93 -64.05 15.37
C LEU A 113 -45.78 -65.33 15.29
N PRO A 114 -45.45 -66.39 16.06
CA PRO A 114 -46.25 -67.61 16.12
C PRO A 114 -47.65 -67.32 16.67
N GLU A 115 -48.67 -68.02 16.17
CA GLU A 115 -50.08 -67.65 16.41
C GLU A 115 -50.51 -67.68 17.89
N GLU A 116 -49.82 -68.45 18.73
CA GLU A 116 -50.08 -68.52 20.18
C GLU A 116 -49.79 -67.20 20.92
N GLU A 117 -48.91 -66.33 20.40
CA GLU A 117 -48.65 -65.01 21.01
C GLU A 117 -49.63 -63.93 20.54
N LYS A 118 -50.24 -64.06 19.35
CA LYS A 118 -51.21 -63.09 18.83
C LYS A 118 -52.44 -62.98 19.73
N VAL A 119 -52.90 -64.09 20.31
CA VAL A 119 -54.08 -64.15 21.19
C VAL A 119 -53.84 -63.49 22.56
N LYS A 120 -52.59 -63.35 23.03
CA LYS A 120 -52.29 -62.71 24.32
C LYS A 120 -52.30 -61.19 24.28
N VAL A 121 -52.16 -60.57 23.11
CA VAL A 121 -52.07 -59.11 22.97
C VAL A 121 -53.44 -58.44 23.05
N GLU A 122 -54.51 -59.11 22.63
CA GLU A 122 -55.88 -58.56 22.63
C GLU A 122 -56.59 -58.63 24.00
N GLY A 123 -55.90 -59.12 25.05
CA GLY A 123 -56.47 -59.40 26.37
C GLY A 123 -55.93 -58.58 27.55
N MET A 124 -55.00 -57.64 27.34
CA MET A 124 -54.50 -56.75 28.40
C MET A 124 -55.23 -55.40 28.35
N GLY A 125 -56.24 -55.26 29.23
CA GLY A 125 -57.14 -54.11 29.23
C GLY A 125 -56.44 -52.76 29.43
N ASP A 126 -56.99 -51.73 28.80
CA ASP A 126 -56.42 -50.38 28.68
C ASP A 126 -55.94 -49.78 30.01
N GLU A 127 -56.58 -50.13 31.14
CA GLU A 127 -56.18 -49.68 32.47
C GLU A 127 -54.75 -50.07 32.88
N GLU A 128 -54.25 -51.25 32.50
CA GLU A 128 -52.86 -51.63 32.82
C GLU A 128 -51.87 -50.84 31.98
N MET A 129 -52.18 -50.62 30.70
CA MET A 129 -51.38 -49.77 29.81
C MET A 129 -51.35 -48.32 30.32
N GLU A 130 -52.49 -47.79 30.78
CA GLU A 130 -52.62 -46.46 31.38
C GLU A 130 -51.82 -46.33 32.69
N ARG A 131 -51.79 -47.38 33.53
CA ARG A 131 -50.96 -47.45 34.75
C ARG A 131 -49.46 -47.48 34.43
N GLU A 132 -49.05 -48.28 33.45
CA GLU A 132 -47.65 -48.32 32.99
C GLU A 132 -47.23 -46.96 32.41
N ARG A 133 -48.05 -46.37 31.55
CA ARG A 133 -47.81 -45.05 30.95
C ARG A 133 -47.63 -43.96 32.01
N ARG A 134 -48.45 -43.97 33.07
CA ARG A 134 -48.28 -43.07 34.24
C ARG A 134 -47.01 -43.36 35.04
N ARG A 135 -46.59 -44.63 35.19
CA ARG A 135 -45.30 -44.99 35.83
C ARG A 135 -44.11 -44.47 35.03
N ILE A 136 -44.11 -44.70 33.71
CA ILE A 136 -43.07 -44.21 32.79
C ILE A 136 -42.98 -42.69 32.85
N GLU A 137 -44.12 -41.99 32.78
CA GLU A 137 -44.14 -40.53 32.84
C GLU A 137 -43.65 -39.98 34.20
N ALA A 138 -44.05 -40.63 35.30
CA ALA A 138 -43.55 -40.29 36.64
C ALA A 138 -42.04 -40.53 36.78
N GLN A 139 -41.52 -41.67 36.30
CA GLN A 139 -40.08 -41.95 36.27
C GLN A 139 -39.32 -40.95 35.40
N LYS A 140 -39.83 -40.62 34.20
CA LYS A 140 -39.22 -39.65 33.28
C LYS A 140 -39.20 -38.24 33.89
N ARG A 141 -40.26 -37.85 34.60
CA ARG A 141 -40.33 -36.58 35.34
C ARG A 141 -39.39 -36.55 36.55
N ALA A 142 -39.22 -37.66 37.26
CA ALA A 142 -38.24 -37.79 38.35
C ALA A 142 -36.79 -37.77 37.83
N ALA A 143 -36.52 -38.41 36.69
CA ALA A 143 -35.23 -38.37 36.01
C ALA A 143 -34.88 -36.94 35.54
N MET A 144 -35.81 -36.24 34.88
CA MET A 144 -35.58 -34.82 34.51
C MET A 144 -35.35 -33.93 35.73
N ARG A 145 -36.06 -34.13 36.85
CA ARG A 145 -35.78 -33.41 38.10
C ARG A 145 -34.37 -33.70 38.64
N ARG A 146 -33.87 -34.94 38.56
CA ARG A 146 -32.48 -35.24 38.93
C ARG A 146 -31.49 -34.54 38.02
N VAL A 147 -31.73 -34.50 36.71
CA VAL A 147 -30.87 -33.78 35.76
C VAL A 147 -30.86 -32.27 36.02
N MET A 148 -31.99 -31.67 36.42
CA MET A 148 -32.05 -30.24 36.74
C MET A 148 -31.48 -29.88 38.13
N ASN A 149 -31.44 -30.83 39.07
CA ASN A 149 -30.90 -30.65 40.42
C ASN A 149 -29.45 -31.12 40.58
N VAL A 150 -28.84 -31.72 39.56
CA VAL A 150 -27.38 -31.64 39.44
C VAL A 150 -27.11 -30.22 39.00
N GLU A 151 -26.82 -29.35 39.98
CA GLU A 151 -26.13 -28.10 39.72
C GLU A 151 -24.83 -28.48 39.00
N GLU A 152 -24.82 -28.30 37.68
CA GLU A 152 -23.58 -28.28 36.94
C GLU A 152 -22.81 -27.07 37.49
N GLU A 153 -21.85 -27.34 38.39
CA GLU A 153 -20.64 -26.53 38.48
C GLU A 153 -19.90 -26.64 37.13
N MET A 154 -20.50 -26.06 36.09
CA MET A 154 -19.79 -25.62 34.90
C MET A 154 -18.81 -24.56 35.38
N VAL A 155 -17.64 -25.01 35.82
CA VAL A 155 -16.44 -24.19 35.88
C VAL A 155 -16.27 -23.66 34.47
N SER A 156 -16.66 -22.40 34.28
CA SER A 156 -16.67 -21.75 32.97
C SER A 156 -15.26 -21.89 32.40
N PHE A 157 -15.11 -22.71 31.36
CA PHE A 157 -13.90 -22.72 30.57
C PHE A 157 -13.60 -21.26 30.22
N PRO A 158 -12.35 -20.79 30.36
CA PRO A 158 -12.00 -19.42 30.04
C PRO A 158 -12.14 -19.24 28.53
N THR A 159 -13.36 -18.89 28.11
CA THR A 159 -13.61 -18.34 26.79
C THR A 159 -12.70 -17.14 26.68
N LEU A 160 -11.86 -17.13 25.65
CA LEU A 160 -11.13 -15.93 25.30
C LEU A 160 -12.19 -14.84 25.18
N ILE A 161 -12.14 -13.86 26.08
CA ILE A 161 -12.93 -12.65 25.93
C ILE A 161 -12.52 -12.13 24.56
N ASN A 162 -13.41 -12.24 23.59
CA ASN A 162 -13.34 -11.45 22.38
C ASN A 162 -13.49 -10.02 22.87
N VAL A 163 -12.36 -9.40 23.24
CA VAL A 163 -12.26 -8.01 23.61
C VAL A 163 -12.84 -7.29 22.42
N LYS A 164 -14.09 -6.83 22.58
CA LYS A 164 -14.80 -6.04 21.58
C LYS A 164 -13.86 -4.89 21.29
N SER A 165 -13.22 -4.94 20.12
CA SER A 165 -11.99 -4.21 19.87
C SER A 165 -12.24 -2.74 20.14
N ASP A 166 -11.63 -2.23 21.22
CA ASP A 166 -12.03 -0.98 21.89
C ASP A 166 -12.41 0.05 20.85
N GLU A 167 -13.69 0.47 20.84
CA GLU A 167 -14.26 1.29 19.77
C GLU A 167 -13.29 2.41 19.44
N LYS A 168 -12.65 2.28 18.27
CA LYS A 168 -11.28 2.79 18.05
C LYS A 168 -11.27 4.31 18.12
N LYS A 169 -11.15 4.85 19.35
CA LYS A 169 -11.46 6.25 19.68
C LYS A 169 -10.75 7.14 18.69
N LYS A 170 -11.51 7.84 17.85
CA LYS A 170 -10.97 8.70 16.80
C LYS A 170 -10.00 9.67 17.48
N LYS A 171 -8.71 9.56 17.17
CA LYS A 171 -7.68 10.42 17.75
C LYS A 171 -8.12 11.87 17.57
N ALA A 172 -8.22 12.63 18.67
CA ALA A 172 -8.52 14.05 18.61
C ALA A 172 -7.55 14.73 17.66
N VAL A 173 -8.05 15.63 16.82
CA VAL A 173 -7.25 16.39 15.87
C VAL A 173 -6.77 17.66 16.56
N TYR A 174 -5.46 17.88 16.59
CA TYR A 174 -4.84 18.97 17.33
C TYR A 174 -4.53 20.17 16.41
N ASP A 175 -4.30 21.34 17.01
CA ASP A 175 -3.61 22.44 16.33
C ASP A 175 -2.12 22.09 16.12
N LEU A 176 -1.47 22.75 15.16
CA LEU A 176 -0.05 22.55 14.88
C LEU A 176 0.83 22.80 16.12
N LYS A 177 0.59 23.87 16.88
CA LYS A 177 1.40 24.19 18.07
C LYS A 177 1.21 23.15 19.17
N GLU A 178 -0.02 22.73 19.40
CA GLU A 178 -0.37 21.71 20.40
C GLU A 178 0.21 20.35 20.04
N ALA A 179 0.14 19.96 18.76
CA ALA A 179 0.72 18.71 18.29
C ALA A 179 2.24 18.67 18.50
N ILE A 180 2.97 19.76 18.23
CA ILE A 180 4.42 19.85 18.47
C ILE A 180 4.72 19.70 19.98
N ARG A 181 3.95 20.37 20.86
CA ARG A 181 4.07 20.24 22.32
C ARG A 181 3.88 18.80 22.78
N LEU A 182 2.84 18.14 22.28
CA LEU A 182 2.56 16.74 22.59
C LEU A 182 3.65 15.79 22.06
N VAL A 183 4.18 16.01 20.85
CA VAL A 183 5.33 15.26 20.33
C VAL A 183 6.54 15.43 21.24
N LYS A 184 6.90 16.67 21.62
CA LYS A 184 8.04 16.96 22.51
C LYS A 184 7.87 16.33 23.90
N ALA A 185 6.66 16.40 24.49
CA ALA A 185 6.38 15.80 25.80
C ALA A 185 6.44 14.26 25.81
N ASN A 186 6.32 13.61 24.65
CA ASN A 186 6.36 12.14 24.51
C ASN A 186 7.70 11.61 23.99
N ALA A 187 8.59 12.47 23.49
CA ALA A 187 9.96 12.15 23.11
C ALA A 187 10.85 11.99 24.36
N LYS A 188 10.76 10.83 25.01
CA LYS A 188 11.40 10.53 26.30
C LYS A 188 12.65 9.63 26.18
N LYS A 189 13.18 9.41 24.97
CA LYS A 189 14.37 8.56 24.79
C LYS A 189 15.66 9.29 25.16
N ARG A 190 16.74 8.52 25.35
CA ARG A 190 18.07 9.02 25.78
C ARG A 190 18.83 9.82 24.71
N PHE A 191 18.40 9.74 23.45
CA PHE A 191 18.99 10.49 22.33
C PHE A 191 17.99 11.51 21.81
N ASP A 192 18.49 12.58 21.18
CA ASP A 192 17.66 13.61 20.58
C ASP A 192 16.92 13.07 19.35
N GLU A 193 15.63 12.74 19.55
CA GLU A 193 14.76 12.16 18.53
C GLU A 193 14.51 13.16 17.39
N THR A 194 14.20 12.65 16.20
CA THR A 194 13.83 13.48 15.05
C THR A 194 12.31 13.68 15.06
N LEU A 195 11.85 14.91 14.84
CA LEU A 195 10.43 15.19 14.59
C LEU A 195 10.14 14.96 13.10
N GLU A 196 9.17 14.10 12.85
CA GLU A 196 8.80 13.65 11.51
C GLU A 196 7.36 14.04 11.18
N ALA A 197 7.14 14.41 9.92
CA ALA A 197 5.83 14.65 9.33
C ALA A 197 5.50 13.54 8.35
N HIS A 198 4.29 13.00 8.46
CA HIS A 198 3.75 11.99 7.57
C HIS A 198 2.45 12.52 6.95
N VAL A 199 2.47 12.73 5.64
CA VAL A 199 1.34 13.27 4.89
C VAL A 199 0.74 12.18 4.02
N VAL A 200 -0.50 11.80 4.32
CA VAL A 200 -1.29 10.89 3.47
C VAL A 200 -1.87 11.71 2.32
N LEU A 201 -1.41 11.44 1.10
CA LEU A 201 -1.97 12.06 -0.11
C LEU A 201 -3.21 11.31 -0.59
N THR A 202 -3.86 11.83 -1.62
CA THR A 202 -5.00 11.16 -2.24
C THR A 202 -4.62 9.84 -2.93
N PRO A 203 -5.49 8.81 -2.92
CA PRO A 203 -5.22 7.52 -3.57
C PRO A 203 -4.87 7.60 -5.06
N ASP A 204 -5.36 8.64 -5.76
CA ASP A 204 -5.01 8.93 -7.16
C ASP A 204 -3.50 9.09 -7.39
N MET A 205 -2.74 9.51 -6.37
CA MET A 205 -1.27 9.61 -6.41
C MET A 205 -0.55 8.26 -6.44
N ARG A 206 -1.25 7.12 -6.39
CA ARG A 206 -0.64 5.80 -6.60
C ARG A 206 -0.19 5.55 -8.05
N ARG A 207 -0.73 6.27 -9.03
CA ARG A 207 -0.31 6.15 -10.43
C ARG A 207 1.18 6.48 -10.62
N SER A 208 1.84 5.77 -11.53
CA SER A 208 3.28 5.89 -11.87
C SER A 208 3.66 7.28 -12.35
N ASP A 209 2.75 7.93 -13.06
CA ASP A 209 3.01 9.11 -13.88
C ASP A 209 2.98 10.39 -13.02
N LEU A 210 2.18 10.37 -11.96
CA LEU A 210 2.10 11.42 -10.95
C LEU A 210 3.24 11.28 -9.94
N LYS A 211 4.48 11.48 -10.38
CA LYS A 211 5.65 11.49 -9.50
C LYS A 211 5.64 12.75 -8.64
N LEU A 212 5.97 12.58 -7.36
CA LEU A 212 6.17 13.65 -6.39
C LEU A 212 7.49 13.38 -5.68
N GLU A 213 8.50 14.18 -6.01
CA GLU A 213 9.85 14.13 -5.49
C GLU A 213 10.37 15.57 -5.48
N GLY A 214 10.98 16.00 -4.38
CA GLY A 214 11.41 17.38 -4.20
C GLY A 214 12.37 17.53 -3.03
N THR A 215 12.85 18.75 -2.80
CA THR A 215 13.65 19.11 -1.62
C THR A 215 13.09 20.40 -1.04
N VAL A 216 12.87 20.42 0.28
CA VAL A 216 12.50 21.63 1.02
C VAL A 216 13.73 22.19 1.71
N ALA A 217 14.08 23.45 1.46
CA ALA A 217 15.04 24.18 2.28
C ALA A 217 14.34 24.62 3.58
N VAL A 218 14.66 23.99 4.71
CA VAL A 218 14.08 24.37 6.01
C VAL A 218 14.84 25.57 6.61
N PRO A 219 14.16 26.64 7.05
CA PRO A 219 14.82 27.88 7.47
C PRO A 219 15.78 27.67 8.65
N HIS A 220 15.36 26.89 9.66
CA HIS A 220 16.12 26.62 10.89
C HIS A 220 17.04 25.39 10.79
N GLY A 221 17.21 24.82 9.59
CA GLY A 221 18.00 23.60 9.37
C GLY A 221 17.33 22.32 9.89
N PHE A 222 17.98 21.18 9.66
CA PHE A 222 17.46 19.84 10.00
C PHE A 222 18.13 19.21 11.24
N GLY A 223 19.27 19.75 11.70
CA GLY A 223 20.02 19.23 12.85
C GLY A 223 20.94 18.04 12.55
N LYS A 224 20.89 17.45 11.35
CA LYS A 224 21.96 16.58 10.82
C LYS A 224 22.94 17.44 10.00
N VAL A 225 24.24 17.29 10.26
CA VAL A 225 25.29 17.79 9.36
C VAL A 225 25.34 16.87 8.14
N TYR A 226 25.07 17.43 6.95
CA TYR A 226 25.27 16.73 5.68
C TYR A 226 26.69 16.96 5.19
N ARG A 227 27.42 15.89 4.85
CA ARG A 227 28.70 16.01 4.15
C ARG A 227 28.45 16.20 2.66
N ILE A 228 28.97 17.28 2.08
CA ILE A 228 28.71 17.70 0.71
C ILE A 228 30.00 17.63 -0.11
N ALA A 229 29.97 16.83 -1.18
CA ALA A 229 30.99 16.82 -2.21
C ALA A 229 30.58 17.71 -3.40
N VAL A 230 31.53 18.46 -3.96
CA VAL A 230 31.35 19.26 -5.18
C VAL A 230 32.43 18.92 -6.20
N PHE A 231 32.00 18.52 -7.38
CA PHE A 231 32.86 18.20 -8.51
C PHE A 231 32.91 19.38 -9.49
N ALA A 232 33.99 20.14 -9.44
CA ALA A 232 34.18 21.39 -10.17
C ALA A 232 35.68 21.67 -10.40
N GLU A 233 35.98 22.54 -11.35
CA GLU A 233 37.34 22.96 -11.74
C GLU A 233 37.41 24.48 -11.88
N GLY A 234 38.61 25.05 -11.69
CA GLY A 234 38.85 26.50 -11.71
C GLY A 234 38.03 27.25 -10.64
N ALA A 235 37.61 28.47 -10.96
CA ALA A 235 36.86 29.36 -10.06
C ALA A 235 35.63 28.72 -9.41
N ALA A 236 34.96 27.80 -10.11
CA ALA A 236 33.81 27.06 -9.59
C ALA A 236 34.16 26.14 -8.40
N ALA A 237 35.41 25.67 -8.31
CA ALA A 237 35.91 24.93 -7.16
C ALA A 237 36.24 25.86 -5.98
N ASP A 238 36.72 27.07 -6.26
CA ASP A 238 37.04 28.06 -5.23
C ASP A 238 35.74 28.55 -4.54
N GLU A 239 34.73 28.92 -5.33
CA GLU A 239 33.36 29.19 -4.85
C GLU A 239 32.79 28.06 -3.98
N ALA A 240 33.04 26.79 -4.35
CA ALA A 240 32.57 25.64 -3.59
C ALA A 240 33.20 25.56 -2.19
N ARG A 241 34.51 25.87 -2.09
CA ARG A 241 35.23 25.90 -0.81
C ARG A 241 34.76 27.09 0.06
N GLU A 242 34.54 28.26 -0.54
CA GLU A 242 33.98 29.44 0.17
C GLU A 242 32.53 29.22 0.66
N ALA A 243 31.71 28.48 -0.09
CA ALA A 243 30.39 28.03 0.38
C ALA A 243 30.46 26.96 1.49
N GLY A 244 31.67 26.46 1.78
CA GLY A 244 31.97 25.47 2.80
C GLY A 244 31.55 24.06 2.40
N ALA A 245 31.75 23.63 1.16
CA ALA A 245 31.69 22.21 0.81
C ALA A 245 32.82 21.43 1.51
N ASP A 246 32.53 20.24 2.01
CA ASP A 246 33.49 19.43 2.79
C ASP A 246 34.56 18.79 1.90
N VAL A 247 34.20 18.47 0.66
CA VAL A 247 35.10 17.87 -0.34
C VAL A 247 34.89 18.58 -1.67
N VAL A 248 35.96 19.09 -2.25
CA VAL A 248 35.95 19.75 -3.57
C VAL A 248 37.08 19.19 -4.42
N GLY A 249 36.79 18.81 -5.66
CA GLY A 249 37.83 18.32 -6.57
C GLY A 249 37.39 18.21 -8.03
N GLY A 250 38.36 18.28 -8.93
CA GLY A 250 38.18 18.07 -10.37
C GLY A 250 38.49 16.62 -10.78
N LEU A 251 39.15 16.47 -11.93
CA LEU A 251 39.61 15.18 -12.47
C LEU A 251 40.37 14.30 -11.46
N GLU A 252 41.30 14.86 -10.69
CA GLU A 252 42.11 14.13 -9.70
C GLU A 252 41.26 13.37 -8.67
N LEU A 253 40.16 13.97 -8.20
CA LEU A 253 39.26 13.33 -7.25
C LEU A 253 38.45 12.20 -7.91
N VAL A 254 38.10 12.36 -9.20
CA VAL A 254 37.42 11.31 -9.98
C VAL A 254 38.34 10.11 -10.15
N GLU A 255 39.62 10.31 -10.46
CA GLU A 255 40.61 9.24 -10.59
C GLU A 255 40.89 8.54 -9.25
N ASN A 256 41.03 9.30 -8.16
CA ASN A 256 41.21 8.73 -6.82
C ASN A 256 40.02 7.89 -6.34
N ILE A 257 38.79 8.28 -6.68
CA ILE A 257 37.58 7.46 -6.44
C ILE A 257 37.57 6.23 -7.36
N LYS A 258 37.96 6.37 -8.63
CA LYS A 258 38.02 5.27 -9.62
C LYS A 258 38.97 4.16 -9.20
N SER A 259 40.13 4.55 -8.66
CA SER A 259 41.19 3.66 -8.15
C SER A 259 40.90 3.08 -6.76
N GLY A 260 39.86 3.59 -6.06
CA GLY A 260 39.47 3.12 -4.73
C GLY A 260 40.28 3.69 -3.56
N ASN A 261 41.15 4.68 -3.81
CA ASN A 261 41.97 5.33 -2.78
C ASN A 261 41.12 6.17 -1.80
N VAL A 262 40.01 6.74 -2.28
CA VAL A 262 39.11 7.60 -1.50
C VAL A 262 37.77 6.90 -1.29
N LYS A 263 37.37 6.76 -0.02
CA LYS A 263 36.03 6.26 0.36
C LYS A 263 34.96 7.33 0.12
N ILE A 264 33.81 6.91 -0.40
CA ILE A 264 32.65 7.78 -0.62
C ILE A 264 31.88 7.95 0.69
N ASP A 265 32.31 8.92 1.48
CA ASP A 265 31.76 9.22 2.81
C ASP A 265 30.97 10.55 2.83
N PHE A 266 30.28 10.89 1.73
CA PHE A 266 29.46 12.10 1.59
C PHE A 266 27.97 11.79 1.37
N ASP A 267 27.08 12.63 1.93
CA ASP A 267 25.63 12.48 1.85
C ASP A 267 25.01 13.08 0.57
N LYS A 268 25.68 14.11 0.01
CA LYS A 268 25.17 14.88 -1.14
C LYS A 268 26.33 15.22 -2.09
N CYS A 269 26.01 15.29 -3.37
CA CYS A 269 26.96 15.49 -4.44
C CYS A 269 26.42 16.53 -5.43
N PHE A 270 27.24 17.49 -5.80
CA PHE A 270 26.95 18.52 -6.81
C PHE A 270 28.04 18.52 -7.87
N SER A 271 27.70 18.95 -9.09
CA SER A 271 28.64 19.02 -10.21
C SER A 271 28.37 20.21 -11.11
N THR A 272 29.42 20.74 -11.74
CA THR A 272 29.24 21.55 -12.95
C THR A 272 28.84 20.67 -14.13
N HIS A 273 28.26 21.28 -15.17
CA HIS A 273 27.94 20.58 -16.42
C HIS A 273 29.19 20.06 -17.15
N ALA A 274 30.33 20.76 -17.02
CA ALA A 274 31.59 20.41 -17.66
C ALA A 274 32.21 19.11 -17.09
N MET A 275 32.02 18.85 -15.80
CA MET A 275 32.60 17.69 -15.11
C MET A 275 31.77 16.39 -15.26
N MET A 276 30.51 16.49 -15.70
CA MET A 276 29.62 15.33 -15.86
C MET A 276 30.14 14.19 -16.77
N PRO A 277 30.88 14.41 -17.88
CA PRO A 277 31.47 13.33 -18.66
C PRO A 277 32.43 12.46 -17.86
N ASN A 278 33.19 13.06 -16.94
CA ASN A 278 34.18 12.37 -16.12
C ASN A 278 33.49 11.58 -15.00
N LEU A 279 32.46 12.18 -14.36
CA LEU A 279 31.66 11.50 -13.34
C LEU A 279 30.95 10.23 -13.85
N ARG A 280 30.62 10.16 -15.13
CA ARG A 280 30.07 8.93 -15.74
C ARG A 280 31.01 7.72 -15.61
N GLN A 281 32.33 7.93 -15.55
CA GLN A 281 33.30 6.83 -15.35
C GLN A 281 33.18 6.20 -13.94
N ILE A 282 32.86 7.01 -12.93
CA ILE A 282 32.73 6.56 -11.52
C ILE A 282 31.27 6.31 -11.10
N ALA A 283 30.34 6.25 -12.05
CA ALA A 283 28.90 6.07 -11.78
C ALA A 283 28.56 4.81 -10.96
N LYS A 284 29.31 3.72 -11.17
CA LYS A 284 29.18 2.46 -10.42
C LYS A 284 29.44 2.65 -8.91
N TYR A 285 30.32 3.59 -8.55
CA TYR A 285 30.67 3.91 -7.17
C TYR A 285 29.70 4.94 -6.57
N LEU A 286 29.34 5.99 -7.33
CA LEU A 286 28.45 7.06 -6.85
C LEU A 286 26.97 6.62 -6.66
N ARG A 287 26.50 5.55 -7.32
CA ARG A 287 25.16 4.94 -7.13
C ARG A 287 24.00 5.96 -7.02
N GLN A 288 23.47 6.19 -5.81
CA GLN A 288 22.33 7.10 -5.54
C GLN A 288 22.74 8.58 -5.41
N LEU A 289 24.05 8.84 -5.27
CA LEU A 289 24.67 10.16 -5.13
C LEU A 289 25.12 10.73 -6.48
N MET A 290 24.76 10.12 -7.61
CA MET A 290 25.05 10.67 -8.93
C MET A 290 24.31 12.01 -9.12
N PRO A 291 25.00 13.11 -9.49
CA PRO A 291 24.34 14.37 -9.83
C PRO A 291 23.44 14.24 -11.07
N ASP A 292 22.19 14.68 -10.92
CA ASP A 292 21.17 14.74 -11.97
C ASP A 292 20.82 16.21 -12.29
N THR A 293 20.80 16.57 -13.57
CA THR A 293 20.28 17.87 -14.04
C THR A 293 18.82 18.06 -13.65
N LYS A 294 18.00 16.99 -13.74
CA LYS A 294 16.57 17.00 -13.36
C LYS A 294 16.31 17.29 -11.88
N LYS A 295 17.28 17.00 -11.00
CA LYS A 295 17.19 17.28 -9.56
C LYS A 295 17.78 18.63 -9.17
N GLY A 296 18.33 19.39 -10.12
CA GLY A 296 19.07 20.63 -9.82
C GLY A 296 20.38 20.39 -9.05
N THR A 297 20.94 19.18 -9.10
CA THR A 297 22.26 18.88 -8.49
C THR A 297 23.43 19.12 -9.45
N VAL A 298 23.12 19.32 -10.75
CA VAL A 298 24.07 19.81 -11.75
C VAL A 298 23.73 21.27 -12.07
N THR A 299 24.54 22.20 -11.58
CA THR A 299 24.24 23.65 -11.59
C THR A 299 25.42 24.48 -12.08
N LYS A 300 25.19 25.77 -12.28
CA LYS A 300 26.23 26.80 -12.45
C LYS A 300 26.46 27.52 -11.12
N ASP A 301 25.38 27.96 -10.47
CA ASP A 301 25.36 28.61 -9.16
C ASP A 301 25.68 27.63 -8.00
N ILE A 302 26.93 27.19 -7.87
CA ILE A 302 27.36 26.26 -6.82
C ILE A 302 27.13 26.84 -5.43
N THR A 303 27.51 28.11 -5.22
CA THR A 303 27.41 28.78 -3.92
C THR A 303 25.99 28.74 -3.33
N LYS A 304 24.95 28.91 -4.17
CA LYS A 304 23.55 28.78 -3.75
C LYS A 304 23.19 27.32 -3.48
N ALA A 305 23.52 26.42 -4.40
CA ALA A 305 23.22 25.00 -4.31
C ALA A 305 23.80 24.36 -3.03
N VAL A 306 25.04 24.67 -2.65
CA VAL A 306 25.67 24.16 -1.40
C VAL A 306 24.97 24.71 -0.15
N LYS A 307 24.64 26.01 -0.12
CA LYS A 307 23.93 26.65 1.02
C LYS A 307 22.52 26.10 1.19
N GLU A 308 21.79 25.90 0.09
CA GLU A 308 20.48 25.24 0.09
C GLU A 308 20.60 23.76 0.49
N ALA A 309 21.61 23.04 -0.01
CA ALA A 309 21.82 21.63 0.29
C ALA A 309 22.08 21.36 1.79
N LYS A 310 22.77 22.26 2.50
CA LYS A 310 22.94 22.16 3.97
C LYS A 310 21.60 22.25 4.71
N ARG A 311 20.64 23.01 4.18
CA ARG A 311 19.28 23.19 4.75
C ARG A 311 18.22 22.29 4.11
N GLY A 312 18.55 21.61 3.03
CA GLY A 312 17.60 20.89 2.18
C GLY A 312 17.26 19.51 2.73
N VAL A 313 15.99 19.26 3.03
CA VAL A 313 15.47 17.92 3.31
C VAL A 313 14.81 17.36 2.04
N PRO A 314 15.29 16.26 1.47
CA PRO A 314 14.63 15.61 0.34
C PRO A 314 13.34 14.92 0.81
N PHE A 315 12.29 15.00 0.01
CA PHE A 315 11.03 14.29 0.24
C PHE A 315 10.53 13.63 -1.04
N LYS A 316 9.86 12.49 -0.88
CA LYS A 316 9.35 11.68 -1.97
C LYS A 316 8.08 10.95 -1.54
N LYS A 317 7.13 10.77 -2.45
CA LYS A 317 6.00 9.87 -2.22
C LYS A 317 6.45 8.41 -2.17
N ASP A 318 5.90 7.63 -1.25
CA ASP A 318 5.95 6.18 -1.29
C ASP A 318 4.88 5.61 -2.27
N LYS A 319 5.00 4.32 -2.61
CA LYS A 319 4.01 3.51 -3.32
C LYS A 319 2.60 3.59 -2.70
N THR A 320 2.52 3.72 -1.37
CA THR A 320 1.26 3.86 -0.63
C THR A 320 0.56 5.22 -0.84
N ALA A 321 1.23 6.19 -1.48
CA ALA A 321 0.88 7.60 -1.59
C ALA A 321 1.00 8.40 -0.27
N ILE A 322 1.96 8.01 0.59
CA ILE A 322 2.35 8.76 1.79
C ILE A 322 3.69 9.47 1.53
N VAL A 323 3.86 10.69 2.04
CA VAL A 323 5.14 11.40 2.06
C VAL A 323 5.66 11.41 3.49
N HIS A 324 6.90 10.93 3.68
CA HIS A 324 7.59 10.91 4.97
C HIS A 324 8.75 11.92 4.93
N VAL A 325 8.81 12.83 5.90
CA VAL A 325 9.84 13.89 5.97
C VAL A 325 10.26 14.11 7.42
N GLY A 326 11.57 14.09 7.69
CA GLY A 326 12.11 14.62 8.93
C GLY A 326 12.18 16.14 8.87
N ILE A 327 11.61 16.84 9.84
CA ILE A 327 11.50 18.31 9.82
C ILE A 327 12.57 19.00 10.67
N GLY A 328 13.09 18.31 11.69
CA GLY A 328 14.13 18.80 12.57
C GLY A 328 14.26 17.92 13.81
N LYS A 329 14.98 18.41 14.82
CA LYS A 329 15.14 17.74 16.10
C LYS A 329 14.10 18.14 17.14
N VAL A 330 13.76 17.22 18.04
CA VAL A 330 12.86 17.50 19.17
C VAL A 330 13.41 18.60 20.08
N SER A 331 14.74 18.69 20.21
CA SER A 331 15.42 19.75 20.96
C SER A 331 15.23 21.17 20.41
N PHE A 332 14.71 21.34 19.18
CA PHE A 332 14.46 22.67 18.61
C PHE A 332 13.31 23.40 19.30
N GLN A 333 13.30 24.72 19.20
CA GLN A 333 12.21 25.56 19.71
C GLN A 333 10.90 25.29 18.95
N GLU A 334 9.77 25.39 19.66
CA GLU A 334 8.44 25.11 19.09
C GLU A 334 8.14 25.97 17.86
N GLU A 335 8.57 27.24 17.88
CA GLU A 335 8.36 28.18 16.78
C GLU A 335 9.23 27.84 15.56
N ALA A 336 10.48 27.43 15.77
CA ALA A 336 11.36 26.97 14.69
C ALA A 336 10.80 25.71 14.01
N LEU A 337 10.22 24.79 14.79
CA LEU A 337 9.53 23.61 14.27
C LEU A 337 8.25 23.99 13.50
N CYS A 338 7.44 24.95 14.01
CA CYS A 338 6.30 25.48 13.26
C CYS A 338 6.70 26.06 11.90
N GLU A 339 7.79 26.84 11.84
CA GLU A 339 8.27 27.45 10.60
C GLU A 339 8.84 26.42 9.61
N ASN A 340 9.60 25.43 10.10
CA ASN A 340 10.09 24.33 9.26
C ASN A 340 8.92 23.49 8.68
N ILE A 341 7.85 23.24 9.46
CA ILE A 341 6.64 22.57 8.95
C ILE A 341 5.93 23.47 7.92
N GLY A 342 5.85 24.78 8.16
CA GLY A 342 5.31 25.74 7.19
C GLY A 342 6.07 25.73 5.85
N ALA A 343 7.40 25.69 5.90
CA ALA A 343 8.27 25.56 4.73
C ALA A 343 7.98 24.26 3.95
N PHE A 344 7.89 23.13 4.65
CA PHE A 344 7.59 21.83 4.04
C PHE A 344 6.21 21.81 3.38
N VAL A 345 5.16 22.27 4.08
CA VAL A 345 3.80 22.28 3.52
C VAL A 345 3.70 23.23 2.32
N HIS A 346 4.38 24.38 2.36
CA HIS A 346 4.48 25.28 1.21
C HIS A 346 5.13 24.60 0.00
N GLU A 347 6.27 23.93 0.19
CA GLU A 347 6.97 23.24 -0.89
C GLU A 347 6.18 22.04 -1.44
N LEU A 348 5.54 21.26 -0.56
CA LEU A 348 4.68 20.14 -0.94
C LEU A 348 3.54 20.58 -1.87
N LEU A 349 2.98 21.76 -1.64
CA LEU A 349 1.95 22.37 -2.50
C LEU A 349 2.52 22.90 -3.81
N ARG A 350 3.72 23.49 -3.79
CA ARG A 350 4.42 23.94 -5.01
C ARG A 350 4.70 22.77 -5.96
N GLN A 351 5.05 21.61 -5.40
CA GLN A 351 5.30 20.37 -6.15
C GLN A 351 4.02 19.59 -6.52
N LYS A 352 2.80 20.13 -6.32
CA LYS A 352 1.54 19.45 -6.68
C LYS A 352 1.49 19.14 -8.18
N PRO A 353 1.41 17.85 -8.60
CA PRO A 353 1.44 17.51 -10.02
C PRO A 353 0.15 17.95 -10.74
N ALA A 354 0.31 18.39 -11.99
CA ALA A 354 -0.74 19.06 -12.76
C ALA A 354 -1.98 18.20 -13.06
N GLY A 355 -1.88 16.86 -12.98
CA GLY A 355 -2.98 15.92 -13.24
C GLY A 355 -3.96 15.71 -12.08
N LEU A 356 -3.73 16.31 -10.90
CA LEU A 356 -4.70 16.29 -9.80
C LEU A 356 -5.75 17.41 -9.95
N LYS A 357 -6.94 17.19 -9.40
CA LYS A 357 -8.00 18.22 -9.35
C LYS A 357 -7.47 19.49 -8.66
N LYS A 358 -7.50 20.61 -9.38
CA LYS A 358 -6.97 21.92 -8.96
C LYS A 358 -7.96 22.78 -8.18
N SER A 359 -9.18 22.28 -7.92
CA SER A 359 -10.29 23.04 -7.31
C SER A 359 -9.98 23.63 -5.93
N SER A 360 -8.97 23.12 -5.22
CA SER A 360 -8.44 23.80 -4.04
C SER A 360 -6.94 23.50 -3.81
N LYS A 361 -6.34 24.27 -2.90
CA LYS A 361 -4.95 24.13 -2.45
C LYS A 361 -4.70 22.73 -1.85
N TYR A 362 -5.59 22.25 -0.98
CA TYR A 362 -5.42 20.99 -0.23
C TYR A 362 -6.38 19.86 -0.60
N ALA A 363 -7.69 20.13 -0.74
CA ALA A 363 -8.67 19.08 -1.00
C ALA A 363 -8.43 18.43 -2.37
N GLY A 364 -8.50 17.09 -2.40
CA GLY A 364 -8.10 16.30 -3.57
C GLY A 364 -6.59 16.06 -3.70
N TYR A 365 -5.76 16.57 -2.77
CA TYR A 365 -4.32 16.33 -2.75
C TYR A 365 -3.81 15.80 -1.40
N VAL A 366 -4.08 16.51 -0.30
CA VAL A 366 -3.73 16.10 1.07
C VAL A 366 -4.98 15.59 1.77
N ASN A 367 -4.90 14.41 2.37
CA ASN A 367 -6.00 13.76 3.07
C ASN A 367 -5.85 13.91 4.60
N THR A 368 -4.76 13.42 5.17
CA THR A 368 -4.43 13.60 6.60
C THR A 368 -2.95 13.92 6.78
N VAL A 369 -2.63 14.61 7.87
CA VAL A 369 -1.25 14.90 8.29
C VAL A 369 -1.08 14.45 9.72
N HIS A 370 0.01 13.72 9.97
CA HIS A 370 0.38 13.23 11.29
C HIS A 370 1.80 13.69 11.60
N LEU A 371 2.01 14.16 12.83
CA LEU A 371 3.34 14.41 13.38
C LEU A 371 3.70 13.31 14.38
N CYS A 372 4.94 12.87 14.38
CA CYS A 372 5.48 11.90 15.32
C CYS A 372 6.92 12.25 15.68
N SER A 373 7.41 11.63 16.76
CA SER A 373 8.84 11.51 17.03
C SER A 373 9.30 10.13 16.58
N THR A 374 10.59 9.96 16.29
CA THR A 374 11.18 8.70 15.80
C THR A 374 10.78 7.47 16.64
N MET A 375 10.63 7.59 17.96
CA MET A 375 10.21 6.51 18.86
C MET A 375 8.89 6.80 19.59
N GLY A 376 8.12 7.79 19.12
CA GLY A 376 6.93 8.31 19.78
C GLY A 376 5.59 8.01 19.07
N PRO A 377 4.45 8.22 19.75
CA PRO A 377 3.13 8.09 19.14
C PRO A 377 2.87 9.20 18.11
N SER A 378 1.96 8.93 17.17
CA SER A 378 1.53 9.89 16.14
C SER A 378 0.32 10.74 16.56
N PHE A 379 0.39 12.03 16.31
CA PHE A 379 -0.65 13.04 16.58
C PHE A 379 -1.20 13.59 15.25
N PRO A 380 -2.51 13.48 14.96
CA PRO A 380 -3.12 14.06 13.77
C PRO A 380 -3.25 15.58 13.92
N VAL A 381 -2.96 16.31 12.84
CA VAL A 381 -2.95 17.79 12.81
C VAL A 381 -4.02 18.34 11.86
N THR A 382 -4.68 19.41 12.27
CA THR A 382 -5.73 20.08 11.48
C THR A 382 -5.15 20.78 10.25
N ILE A 383 -5.67 20.49 9.05
CA ILE A 383 -5.18 21.07 7.77
C ILE A 383 -5.22 22.61 7.76
N GLN A 384 -6.21 23.21 8.43
CA GLN A 384 -6.32 24.67 8.56
C GLN A 384 -5.09 25.27 9.25
N SER A 385 -4.62 24.67 10.36
CA SER A 385 -3.41 25.13 11.07
C SER A 385 -2.15 25.10 10.18
N LEU A 386 -2.02 24.04 9.38
CA LEU A 386 -0.93 23.87 8.42
C LEU A 386 -1.01 24.90 7.29
N SER A 387 -2.21 25.26 6.83
CA SER A 387 -2.38 26.32 5.83
C SER A 387 -1.95 27.69 6.35
N ILE A 388 -2.27 28.01 7.61
CA ILE A 388 -1.83 29.27 8.24
C ILE A 388 -0.30 29.29 8.38
N ALA A 389 0.33 28.16 8.74
CA ALA A 389 1.79 28.04 8.82
C ALA A 389 2.48 28.19 7.45
N ALA A 390 1.96 27.52 6.41
CA ALA A 390 2.48 27.62 5.05
C ALA A 390 2.34 29.04 4.47
N ASP A 391 1.20 29.71 4.72
CA ASP A 391 0.97 31.07 4.24
C ASP A 391 1.81 32.10 5.01
N ARG A 392 2.11 31.87 6.30
CA ARG A 392 3.10 32.66 7.07
C ARG A 392 4.51 32.49 6.49
N HIS A 393 4.91 31.27 6.15
CA HIS A 393 6.22 31.02 5.52
C HIS A 393 6.33 31.72 4.16
N ALA A 394 5.31 31.60 3.31
CA ALA A 394 5.27 32.25 1.99
C ALA A 394 5.50 33.77 2.10
N ARG A 395 4.81 34.45 3.03
CA ARG A 395 4.96 35.90 3.25
C ARG A 395 6.33 36.31 3.78
N LYS A 396 7.04 35.44 4.51
CA LYS A 396 8.34 35.76 5.13
C LYS A 396 9.52 35.51 4.20
N TYR A 397 9.47 34.46 3.37
CA TYR A 397 10.65 33.92 2.67
C TYR A 397 10.50 33.80 1.15
N VAL A 398 9.34 34.14 0.58
CA VAL A 398 9.02 33.94 -0.85
C VAL A 398 8.50 35.25 -1.48
N GLN A 399 9.03 36.39 -1.02
CA GLN A 399 8.88 37.70 -1.68
C GLN A 399 9.94 37.89 -2.76
#